data_AF-A0A8C5YXM8-F1
#
_entry.id   AF-A0A8C5YXM8-F1
#
_cell.length_a   1.000
_cell.length_b   1.000
_cell.length_c   1.000
_cell.angle_alpha   90.00
_cell.angle_beta   90.00
_cell.angle_gamma   90.00
#
_symmetry.space_group_name_H-M   'P 1'
#
loop_
_entity.id
_entity.type
_entity.pdbx_description
1 polymer ?
#
loop_
_entity_poly.entity_id
_entity_poly.type
_entity_poly.pdbx_seq_one_letter_code
_entity_poly.pdbx_strand_id
1 'polypeptide(L)'
;LPLIGLRLLSLTPTNEPGAPRKRSRQGYQGRTEALRSREKVVNCKPKNQDEQEIPFRLREIMRSRQEMKNPLSSKKRRKEAQVAFRRTLEKEARGMEPDIVVPKFKQRKGESDGAYIQRMEQEAQHVMFLSKNQASRHPEVQVASKKEKSDRKKSFQRRRLDKARQKKEARAADRLEQELLQDTVKFGEVVLQPPELTAKPRRSETRDQPCQKSLMLRKLLIPSSVSQPLTISLAQQRIMQEERDRAVQAYRALKQQQQKQSTLPPKLPSHTQRTLGAQP
;
A
#
# COMPACT_ATOMS: atom_id res chain seq x y z
N LEU A 1 4.96 -57.80 -72.81
CA LEU A 1 4.30 -59.12 -72.65
C LEU A 1 4.90 -59.81 -71.43
N PRO A 2 4.12 -60.52 -70.60
CA PRO A 2 3.10 -59.98 -69.67
C PRO A 2 3.30 -60.60 -68.25
N LEU A 3 2.65 -60.22 -67.15
CA LEU A 3 1.31 -60.62 -66.68
C LEU A 3 1.19 -60.07 -65.23
N ILE A 4 0.26 -59.16 -64.93
CA ILE A 4 -1.04 -59.40 -64.27
C ILE A 4 -0.94 -59.88 -62.80
N GLY A 5 -1.58 -59.13 -61.90
CA GLY A 5 -1.83 -59.59 -60.53
C GLY A 5 -2.53 -58.61 -59.58
N LEU A 6 -3.62 -57.97 -60.02
CA LEU A 6 -4.59 -57.32 -59.12
C LEU A 6 -5.25 -58.38 -58.20
N ARG A 7 -5.37 -58.11 -56.90
CA ARG A 7 -6.55 -58.56 -56.12
C ARG A 7 -6.80 -57.73 -54.87
N LEU A 8 -7.78 -56.86 -55.02
CA LEU A 8 -8.64 -56.28 -54.00
C LEU A 8 -9.52 -57.40 -53.41
N LEU A 9 -9.58 -57.58 -52.09
CA LEU A 9 -10.67 -58.31 -51.43
C LEU A 9 -11.01 -57.70 -50.07
N SER A 10 -12.04 -56.86 -50.13
CA SER A 10 -13.25 -56.80 -49.28
C SER A 10 -13.16 -57.08 -47.77
N LEU A 11 -13.58 -56.03 -47.05
CA LEU A 11 -14.25 -56.04 -45.75
C LEU A 11 -15.43 -57.04 -45.70
N THR A 12 -15.48 -57.84 -44.64
CA THR A 12 -16.72 -58.23 -43.93
C THR A 12 -16.42 -58.40 -42.44
N PRO A 13 -17.17 -57.75 -41.53
CA PRO A 13 -17.29 -58.18 -40.15
C PRO A 13 -18.60 -58.96 -39.98
N THR A 14 -18.49 -60.25 -39.72
CA THR A 14 -19.60 -61.08 -39.24
C THR A 14 -19.82 -60.82 -37.74
N ASN A 15 -21.07 -60.55 -37.43
CA ASN A 15 -21.64 -60.26 -36.12
C ASN A 15 -22.33 -61.56 -35.65
N GLU A 16 -21.99 -62.07 -34.47
CA GLU A 16 -22.73 -63.12 -33.72
C GLU A 16 -22.22 -63.08 -32.24
N PRO A 17 -23.00 -63.56 -31.25
CA PRO A 17 -23.35 -62.75 -30.09
C PRO A 17 -22.92 -63.35 -28.73
N GLY A 18 -22.91 -62.49 -27.71
CA GLY A 18 -23.43 -62.80 -26.37
C GLY A 18 -22.78 -63.92 -25.54
N ALA A 19 -21.78 -63.57 -24.73
CA ALA A 19 -21.54 -64.22 -23.44
C ALA A 19 -21.06 -63.20 -22.40
N PRO A 20 -21.79 -62.94 -21.29
CA PRO A 20 -21.39 -61.92 -20.33
C PRO A 20 -20.27 -62.43 -19.41
N ARG A 21 -19.02 -62.02 -19.70
CA ARG A 21 -17.93 -62.07 -18.71
C ARG A 21 -18.24 -61.10 -17.58
N LYS A 22 -18.48 -61.64 -16.38
CA LYS A 22 -18.56 -60.92 -15.11
C LYS A 22 -17.29 -60.06 -14.91
N ARG A 23 -17.38 -58.77 -15.24
CA ARG A 23 -16.39 -57.78 -14.83
C ARG A 23 -16.75 -57.28 -13.44
N SER A 24 -15.99 -57.73 -12.45
CA SER A 24 -15.94 -57.15 -11.12
C SER A 24 -15.48 -55.70 -11.20
N ARG A 25 -16.43 -54.75 -11.14
CA ARG A 25 -16.14 -53.34 -10.88
C ARG A 25 -16.01 -53.15 -9.38
N GLN A 26 -14.79 -53.27 -8.86
CA GLN A 26 -14.40 -52.60 -7.63
C GLN A 26 -13.77 -51.26 -8.01
N GLY A 27 -14.15 -50.19 -7.30
CA GLY A 27 -13.36 -48.96 -7.26
C GLY A 27 -14.01 -47.70 -7.80
N TYR A 28 -15.22 -47.36 -7.36
CA TYR A 28 -15.64 -45.96 -7.17
C TYR A 28 -16.56 -45.88 -5.95
N GLN A 29 -16.04 -46.25 -4.78
CA GLN A 29 -16.64 -45.90 -3.51
C GLN A 29 -15.95 -44.63 -3.01
N GLY A 30 -16.71 -43.55 -2.87
CA GLY A 30 -16.21 -42.32 -2.27
C GLY A 30 -16.37 -41.07 -3.14
N ARG A 31 -17.57 -40.84 -3.72
CA ARG A 31 -18.07 -39.46 -3.93
C ARG A 31 -19.52 -39.31 -4.40
N THR A 32 -20.28 -40.38 -4.59
CA THR A 32 -21.65 -40.32 -5.13
C THR A 32 -22.73 -40.80 -4.15
N GLU A 33 -22.44 -40.83 -2.85
CA GLU A 33 -23.45 -41.21 -1.83
C GLU A 33 -24.16 -40.02 -1.18
N ALA A 34 -23.66 -38.79 -1.34
CA ALA A 34 -24.26 -37.61 -0.70
C ALA A 34 -25.42 -36.97 -1.49
N LEU A 35 -25.70 -37.44 -2.72
CA LEU A 35 -26.73 -36.88 -3.60
C LEU A 35 -27.68 -37.94 -4.17
N ARG A 36 -27.84 -39.08 -3.49
CA ARG A 36 -28.99 -39.96 -3.73
C ARG A 36 -30.19 -39.38 -3.00
N SER A 37 -30.93 -38.55 -3.71
CA SER A 37 -32.40 -38.49 -3.67
C SER A 37 -33.01 -39.12 -2.41
N ARG A 38 -33.16 -38.30 -1.35
CA ARG A 38 -34.36 -38.41 -0.52
C ARG A 38 -35.51 -38.03 -1.44
N GLU A 39 -35.99 -38.97 -2.25
CA GLU A 39 -37.36 -38.90 -2.74
C GLU A 39 -38.21 -38.71 -1.49
N LYS A 40 -38.78 -37.52 -1.36
CA LYS A 40 -39.68 -37.19 -0.26
C LYS A 40 -40.91 -38.05 -0.49
N VAL A 41 -40.93 -39.26 0.07
CA VAL A 41 -42.14 -40.06 0.12
C VAL A 41 -43.15 -39.21 0.87
N VAL A 42 -44.07 -38.63 0.11
CA VAL A 42 -45.12 -37.77 0.65
C VAL A 42 -46.04 -38.70 1.43
N ASN A 43 -46.32 -38.37 2.70
CA ASN A 43 -47.17 -39.13 3.61
C ASN A 43 -46.56 -40.39 4.28
N CYS A 44 -45.26 -40.38 4.60
CA CYS A 44 -44.72 -41.33 5.60
C CYS A 44 -44.96 -40.83 7.04
N LYS A 45 -45.28 -41.75 7.97
CA LYS A 45 -45.33 -41.45 9.41
C LYS A 45 -43.95 -40.93 9.87
N PRO A 46 -43.89 -39.83 10.67
CA PRO A 46 -42.63 -39.33 11.21
C PRO A 46 -41.85 -40.44 11.94
N LYS A 47 -40.53 -40.51 11.74
CA LYS A 47 -39.68 -41.53 12.39
C LYS A 47 -39.58 -41.33 13.91
N ASN A 48 -39.67 -40.07 14.35
CA ASN A 48 -39.66 -39.67 15.75
C ASN A 48 -40.86 -38.74 15.97
N GLN A 49 -41.68 -39.01 16.99
CA GLN A 49 -42.88 -38.20 17.28
C GLN A 49 -42.52 -36.80 17.81
N ASP A 50 -41.36 -36.65 18.44
CA ASP A 50 -40.95 -35.41 19.12
C ASP A 50 -39.88 -34.60 18.37
N GLU A 51 -39.22 -35.18 17.36
CA GLU A 51 -38.18 -34.48 16.58
C GLU A 51 -38.78 -33.81 15.33
N GLN A 52 -39.52 -32.72 15.55
CA GLN A 52 -39.85 -31.83 14.45
C GLN A 52 -38.63 -30.97 14.11
N GLU A 53 -38.12 -31.09 12.87
CA GLU A 53 -37.04 -30.23 12.40
C GLU A 53 -37.46 -28.76 12.49
N ILE A 54 -36.67 -27.96 13.23
CA ILE A 54 -36.92 -26.53 13.37
C ILE A 54 -36.94 -25.89 11.97
N PRO A 55 -38.03 -25.21 11.57
CA PRO A 55 -38.14 -24.55 10.27
C PRO A 55 -36.95 -23.64 9.99
N PHE A 56 -36.50 -23.61 8.73
CA PHE A 56 -35.29 -22.89 8.31
C PHE A 56 -35.27 -21.44 8.81
N ARG A 57 -36.39 -20.73 8.69
CA ARG A 57 -36.50 -19.33 9.12
C ARG A 57 -36.33 -19.16 10.63
N LEU A 58 -36.90 -20.08 11.42
CA LEU A 58 -36.76 -20.06 12.87
C LEU A 58 -35.33 -20.44 13.30
N ARG A 59 -34.70 -21.39 12.61
CA ARG A 59 -33.29 -21.75 12.81
C ARG A 59 -32.36 -20.55 12.58
N GLU A 60 -32.60 -19.77 11.54
CA GLU A 60 -31.85 -18.57 11.21
C GLU A 60 -32.05 -17.45 12.26
N ILE A 61 -33.28 -17.26 12.72
CA ILE A 61 -33.61 -16.31 13.80
C ILE A 61 -32.94 -16.71 15.12
N MET A 62 -32.97 -18.00 15.49
CA MET A 62 -32.30 -18.50 16.69
C MET A 62 -30.78 -18.32 16.60
N ARG A 63 -30.18 -18.61 15.44
CA ARG A 63 -28.75 -18.37 15.19
C ARG A 63 -28.41 -16.89 15.34
N SER A 64 -29.19 -16.00 14.73
CA SER A 64 -29.01 -14.54 14.85
C SER A 64 -29.11 -14.07 16.30
N ARG A 65 -30.12 -14.53 17.06
CA ARG A 65 -30.25 -14.22 18.49
C ARG A 65 -29.06 -14.74 19.31
N GLN A 66 -28.54 -15.93 18.99
CA GLN A 66 -27.37 -16.49 19.65
C GLN A 66 -26.08 -15.72 19.31
N GLU A 67 -25.92 -15.29 18.06
CA GLU A 67 -24.83 -14.41 17.63
C GLU A 67 -24.89 -13.04 18.33
N MET A 68 -26.09 -12.50 18.54
CA MET A 68 -26.31 -11.27 19.30
C MET A 68 -26.05 -11.45 20.81
N LYS A 69 -26.28 -12.65 21.35
CA LYS A 69 -26.01 -13.00 22.76
C LYS A 69 -24.51 -13.10 23.07
N ASN A 70 -23.70 -13.44 22.06
CA ASN A 70 -22.24 -13.44 22.14
C ASN A 70 -21.69 -12.22 21.39
N PRO A 71 -21.63 -11.02 22.00
CA PRO A 71 -21.04 -9.85 21.36
C PRO A 71 -19.52 -9.99 21.30
N LEU A 72 -19.02 -10.95 20.51
CA LEU A 72 -17.70 -10.81 19.93
C LEU A 72 -17.77 -9.51 19.16
N SER A 73 -17.13 -8.47 19.70
CA SER A 73 -17.24 -7.12 19.13
C SER A 73 -17.04 -7.22 17.63
N SER A 74 -17.93 -6.60 16.83
CA SER A 74 -17.80 -6.57 15.37
C SER A 74 -16.39 -6.15 14.93
N LYS A 75 -15.71 -5.37 15.76
CA LYS A 75 -14.29 -5.00 15.71
C LYS A 75 -13.34 -6.22 15.76
N LYS A 76 -13.54 -7.17 16.68
CA LYS A 76 -12.75 -8.41 16.78
C LYS A 76 -12.93 -9.30 15.53
N ARG A 77 -14.17 -9.50 15.07
CA ARG A 77 -14.45 -10.30 13.87
C ARG A 77 -13.85 -9.68 12.60
N ARG A 78 -13.96 -8.35 12.45
CA ARG A 78 -13.32 -7.61 11.35
C ARG A 78 -11.80 -7.69 11.42
N LYS A 79 -11.21 -7.64 12.62
CA LYS A 79 -9.76 -7.77 12.82
C LYS A 79 -9.28 -9.18 12.48
N GLU A 80 -9.99 -10.21 12.89
CA GLU A 80 -9.67 -11.61 12.54
C GLU A 80 -9.79 -11.86 11.04
N ALA A 81 -10.84 -11.36 10.39
CA ALA A 81 -10.99 -11.43 8.93
C ALA A 81 -9.86 -10.67 8.20
N GLN A 82 -9.48 -9.48 8.69
CA GLN A 82 -8.36 -8.73 8.13
C GLN A 82 -7.02 -9.43 8.34
N VAL A 83 -6.82 -10.10 9.47
CA VAL A 83 -5.63 -10.91 9.75
C VAL A 83 -5.59 -12.15 8.86
N ALA A 84 -6.71 -12.84 8.68
CA ALA A 84 -6.82 -13.97 7.78
C ALA A 84 -6.51 -13.57 6.33
N PHE A 85 -7.08 -12.45 5.87
CA PHE A 85 -6.83 -11.89 4.54
C PHE A 85 -5.38 -11.43 4.34
N ARG A 86 -4.77 -10.80 5.35
CA ARG A 86 -3.34 -10.49 5.31
C ARG A 86 -2.50 -11.75 5.27
N ARG A 87 -2.87 -12.79 6.01
CA ARG A 87 -2.14 -14.06 6.03
C ARG A 87 -2.24 -14.80 4.68
N THR A 88 -3.35 -14.70 3.96
CA THR A 88 -3.47 -15.25 2.60
C THR A 88 -2.65 -14.45 1.61
N LEU A 89 -2.78 -13.11 1.63
CA LEU A 89 -1.97 -12.22 0.79
C LEU A 89 -0.47 -12.37 1.06
N GLU A 90 -0.05 -12.53 2.30
CA GLU A 90 1.36 -12.77 2.64
C GLU A 90 1.86 -14.12 2.15
N LYS A 91 1.01 -15.15 2.11
CA LYS A 91 1.38 -16.46 1.53
C LYS A 91 1.55 -16.36 0.02
N GLU A 92 0.63 -15.65 -0.64
CA GLU A 92 0.65 -15.40 -2.08
C GLU A 92 1.83 -14.48 -2.47
N ALA A 93 2.04 -13.38 -1.75
CA ALA A 93 3.12 -12.42 -2.00
C ALA A 93 4.51 -12.97 -1.67
N ARG A 94 4.62 -13.93 -0.75
CA ARG A 94 5.87 -14.66 -0.52
C ARG A 94 6.18 -15.67 -1.63
N GLY A 95 5.25 -15.90 -2.58
CA GLY A 95 5.40 -16.93 -3.60
C GLY A 95 5.71 -18.30 -3.00
N MET A 96 5.22 -18.56 -1.77
CA MET A 96 5.43 -19.83 -1.09
C MET A 96 4.51 -20.86 -1.73
N GLU A 97 4.95 -21.33 -2.90
CA GLU A 97 4.49 -22.60 -3.44
C GLU A 97 4.55 -23.64 -2.31
N PRO A 98 3.50 -24.45 -2.10
CA PRO A 98 3.55 -25.49 -1.08
C PRO A 98 4.76 -26.39 -1.31
N ASP A 99 5.35 -26.86 -0.22
CA ASP A 99 6.50 -27.77 -0.32
C ASP A 99 6.10 -29.04 -1.04
N ILE A 100 6.97 -29.57 -1.91
CA ILE A 100 6.65 -30.76 -2.71
C ILE A 100 6.46 -31.91 -1.72
N VAL A 101 5.23 -32.43 -1.65
CA VAL A 101 4.93 -33.57 -0.78
C VAL A 101 5.64 -34.79 -1.35
N VAL A 102 6.67 -35.27 -0.66
CA VAL A 102 7.39 -36.48 -1.04
C VAL A 102 6.51 -37.70 -0.72
N PRO A 103 6.06 -38.47 -1.74
CA PRO A 103 5.25 -39.66 -1.51
C PRO A 103 6.03 -40.73 -0.73
N LYS A 104 5.37 -41.44 0.18
CA LYS A 104 5.98 -42.58 0.88
C LYS A 104 5.88 -43.83 0.01
N PHE A 105 7.00 -44.29 -0.49
CA PHE A 105 7.08 -45.44 -1.38
C PHE A 105 7.05 -46.77 -0.63
N LYS A 106 5.84 -47.31 -0.48
CA LYS A 106 5.60 -48.67 0.03
C LYS A 106 4.66 -49.40 -0.93
N GLN A 107 4.88 -50.69 -1.13
CA GLN A 107 3.99 -51.56 -1.91
C GLN A 107 2.63 -51.65 -1.21
N ARG A 108 1.56 -51.48 -1.99
CA ARG A 108 0.19 -51.56 -1.47
C ARG A 108 -0.23 -53.02 -1.35
N LYS A 109 -1.18 -53.29 -0.44
CA LYS A 109 -1.75 -54.64 -0.30
C LYS A 109 -2.45 -55.03 -1.60
N GLY A 110 -1.97 -56.10 -2.26
CA GLY A 110 -2.52 -56.59 -3.53
C GLY A 110 -1.95 -55.93 -4.79
N GLU A 111 -0.92 -55.09 -4.67
CA GLU A 111 -0.16 -54.55 -5.80
C GLU A 111 0.92 -55.56 -6.23
N SER A 112 1.02 -55.86 -7.52
CA SER A 112 2.13 -56.65 -8.06
C SER A 112 3.41 -55.82 -8.10
N ASP A 113 4.57 -56.49 -8.08
CA ASP A 113 5.87 -55.82 -8.07
C ASP A 113 6.06 -54.87 -9.27
N GLY A 114 5.62 -55.29 -10.47
CA GLY A 114 5.66 -54.46 -11.67
C GLY A 114 4.77 -53.21 -11.58
N ALA A 115 3.56 -53.34 -11.01
CA ALA A 115 2.67 -52.20 -10.80
C ALA A 115 3.24 -51.21 -9.77
N TYR A 116 3.90 -51.73 -8.73
CA TYR A 116 4.61 -50.92 -7.74
C TYR A 116 5.75 -50.10 -8.37
N ILE A 117 6.58 -50.73 -9.20
CA ILE A 117 7.69 -50.06 -9.90
C ILE A 117 7.16 -48.98 -10.85
N GLN A 118 6.10 -49.27 -11.60
CA GLN A 118 5.50 -48.30 -12.51
C GLN A 118 4.93 -47.09 -11.76
N ARG A 119 4.27 -47.31 -10.61
CA ARG A 119 3.76 -46.23 -9.75
C ARG A 119 4.91 -45.41 -9.15
N MET A 120 5.96 -46.06 -8.68
CA MET A 120 7.18 -45.39 -8.20
C MET A 120 7.74 -44.44 -9.26
N GLU A 121 7.85 -44.92 -10.50
CA GLU A 121 8.40 -44.16 -11.61
C GLU A 121 7.53 -42.94 -11.97
N GLN A 122 6.22 -43.10 -12.04
CA GLN A 122 5.29 -41.99 -12.32
C GLN A 122 5.36 -40.90 -11.24
N GLU A 123 5.36 -41.29 -9.97
CA GLU A 123 5.45 -40.35 -8.84
C GLU A 123 6.82 -39.64 -8.81
N ALA A 124 7.91 -40.36 -9.11
CA ALA A 124 9.24 -39.77 -9.22
C ALA A 124 9.30 -38.75 -10.38
N GLN A 125 8.76 -39.09 -11.55
CA GLN A 125 8.63 -38.16 -12.67
C GLN A 125 7.80 -36.93 -12.30
N HIS A 126 6.71 -37.12 -11.56
CA HIS A 126 5.86 -36.03 -11.11
C HIS A 126 6.57 -35.10 -10.12
N VAL A 127 7.26 -35.64 -9.10
CA VAL A 127 8.07 -34.87 -8.16
C VAL A 127 9.18 -34.10 -8.89
N MET A 128 9.87 -34.74 -9.84
CA MET A 128 10.86 -34.05 -10.67
C MET A 128 10.26 -32.92 -11.49
N PHE A 129 9.08 -33.11 -12.08
CA PHE A 129 8.38 -32.07 -12.81
C PHE A 129 8.03 -30.88 -11.91
N LEU A 130 7.48 -31.13 -10.71
CA LEU A 130 7.18 -30.08 -9.75
C LEU A 130 8.46 -29.35 -9.32
N SER A 131 9.55 -30.08 -9.08
CA SER A 131 10.84 -29.49 -8.70
C SER A 131 11.44 -28.60 -9.78
N LYS A 132 11.34 -28.97 -11.05
CA LYS A 132 11.84 -28.15 -12.17
C LYS A 132 11.09 -26.82 -12.33
N ASN A 133 9.83 -26.79 -11.93
CA ASN A 133 8.99 -25.59 -12.02
C ASN A 133 9.05 -24.71 -10.76
N GLN A 134 9.73 -25.16 -9.69
CA GLN A 134 9.91 -24.35 -8.49
C GLN A 134 11.09 -23.39 -8.65
N ALA A 135 10.92 -22.16 -8.18
CA ALA A 135 12.02 -21.22 -8.04
C ALA A 135 13.09 -21.80 -7.09
N SER A 136 14.37 -21.56 -7.39
CA SER A 136 15.49 -22.05 -6.58
C SER A 136 15.37 -21.56 -5.13
N ARG A 137 15.07 -22.49 -4.22
CA ARG A 137 14.98 -22.20 -2.79
C ARG A 137 16.37 -22.25 -2.19
N HIS A 138 16.77 -21.16 -1.53
CA HIS A 138 17.93 -21.13 -0.65
C HIS A 138 17.44 -21.17 0.81
N PRO A 139 17.12 -22.36 1.35
CA PRO A 139 16.62 -22.49 2.73
C PRO A 139 17.64 -21.99 3.77
N GLU A 140 18.94 -22.07 3.45
CA GLU A 140 20.04 -21.66 4.34
C GLU A 140 20.18 -20.13 4.50
N VAL A 141 19.69 -19.34 3.53
CA VAL A 141 19.79 -17.86 3.55
C VAL A 141 18.71 -17.22 4.44
N GLN A 142 17.75 -17.99 4.96
CA GLN A 142 16.62 -17.45 5.73
C GLN A 142 16.93 -17.08 7.20
N VAL A 143 18.15 -17.30 7.69
CA VAL A 143 18.49 -17.00 9.10
C VAL A 143 18.53 -15.49 9.42
N ALA A 144 18.65 -14.61 8.41
CA ALA A 144 18.59 -13.18 8.67
C ALA A 144 17.93 -12.39 7.53
N SER A 145 16.68 -12.72 7.20
CA SER A 145 15.82 -11.71 6.56
C SER A 145 15.59 -10.59 7.57
N LYS A 146 16.52 -9.62 7.61
CA LYS A 146 16.39 -8.39 8.37
C LYS A 146 15.10 -7.75 7.91
N LYS A 147 14.03 -7.86 8.71
CA LYS A 147 12.73 -7.27 8.41
C LYS A 147 12.96 -5.81 8.04
N GLU A 148 12.86 -5.52 6.75
CA GLU A 148 13.11 -4.19 6.27
C GLU A 148 12.04 -3.29 6.85
N LYS A 149 12.47 -2.29 7.63
CA LYS A 149 11.56 -1.30 8.18
C LYS A 149 10.90 -0.58 7.01
N SER A 150 9.61 -0.27 7.12
CA SER A 150 8.91 0.54 6.12
C SER A 150 9.64 1.86 5.89
N ASP A 151 9.53 2.42 4.68
CA ASP A 151 10.23 3.66 4.31
C ASP A 151 9.87 4.83 5.25
N ARG A 152 8.62 4.87 5.71
CA ARG A 152 8.17 5.83 6.73
C ARG A 152 8.92 5.70 8.04
N LYS A 153 9.25 4.48 8.46
CA LYS A 153 10.01 4.25 9.70
C LYS A 153 11.49 4.59 9.51
N LYS A 154 12.06 4.30 8.34
CA LYS A 154 13.43 4.69 7.98
C LYS A 154 13.58 6.22 7.96
N SER A 155 12.67 6.93 7.31
CA SER A 155 12.69 8.41 7.23
C SER A 155 12.49 9.08 8.60
N PHE A 156 11.59 8.54 9.43
CA PHE A 156 11.41 9.03 10.81
C PHE A 156 12.69 8.85 11.64
N GLN A 157 13.34 7.69 11.54
CA GLN A 157 14.60 7.42 12.25
C GLN A 157 15.70 8.36 11.77
N ARG A 158 15.82 8.58 10.45
CA ARG A 158 16.78 9.53 9.86
C ARG A 158 16.54 10.96 10.35
N ARG A 159 15.31 11.47 10.26
CA ARG A 159 14.93 12.81 10.73
C ARG A 159 15.27 13.04 12.20
N ARG A 160 15.11 12.01 13.05
CA ARG A 160 15.46 12.11 14.48
C ARG A 160 16.97 12.24 14.69
N LEU A 161 17.77 11.50 13.92
CA LEU A 161 19.23 11.60 13.95
C LEU A 161 19.70 12.95 13.41
N ASP A 162 19.12 13.41 12.30
CA ASP A 162 19.48 14.70 11.70
C ASP A 162 19.20 15.87 12.66
N LYS A 163 18.05 15.85 13.35
CA LYS A 163 17.73 16.85 14.37
C LYS A 163 18.72 16.83 15.54
N ALA A 164 19.22 15.66 15.93
CA ALA A 164 20.22 15.55 16.99
C ALA A 164 21.59 16.10 16.53
N ARG A 165 21.97 15.87 15.27
CA ARG A 165 23.18 16.45 14.66
C ARG A 165 23.11 17.96 14.60
N GLN A 166 22.02 18.51 14.04
CA GLN A 166 21.79 19.96 13.97
C GLN A 166 21.82 20.61 15.36
N LYS A 167 21.23 19.97 16.38
CA LYS A 167 21.28 20.49 17.76
C LYS A 167 22.71 20.48 18.34
N LYS A 168 23.53 19.50 17.97
CA LYS A 168 24.93 19.43 18.40
C LYS A 168 25.76 20.51 17.71
N GLU A 169 25.56 20.71 16.41
CA GLU A 169 26.20 21.77 15.62
C GLU A 169 25.82 23.15 16.13
N ALA A 170 24.53 23.42 16.37
CA ALA A 170 24.08 24.68 16.96
C ALA A 170 24.73 24.94 18.33
N ARG A 171 24.76 23.94 19.23
CA ARG A 171 25.43 24.07 20.53
C ARG A 171 26.94 24.28 20.40
N ALA A 172 27.57 23.72 19.38
CA ALA A 172 29.00 23.94 19.12
C ALA A 172 29.22 25.37 18.63
N ALA A 173 28.36 25.88 17.75
CA ALA A 173 28.38 27.28 17.31
C ALA A 173 28.15 28.24 18.48
N ASP A 174 27.15 28.01 19.33
CA ASP A 174 26.87 28.82 20.52
C ASP A 174 28.08 28.87 21.48
N ARG A 175 28.80 27.74 21.65
CA ARG A 175 30.01 27.69 22.48
C ARG A 175 31.15 28.50 21.87
N LEU A 176 31.37 28.40 20.56
CA LEU A 176 32.39 29.18 19.86
C LEU A 176 32.07 30.68 19.92
N GLU A 177 30.79 31.06 19.79
CA GLU A 177 30.36 32.45 19.93
C GLU A 177 30.63 32.97 21.35
N GLN A 178 30.34 32.17 22.37
CA GLN A 178 30.65 32.52 23.76
C GLN A 178 32.15 32.71 24.00
N GLU A 179 33.00 31.85 23.43
CA GLU A 179 34.46 31.98 23.53
C GLU A 179 34.98 33.24 22.83
N LEU A 180 34.38 33.61 21.69
CA LEU A 180 34.74 34.83 20.93
C LEU A 180 34.28 36.13 21.60
N LEU A 181 33.13 36.11 22.30
CA LEU A 181 32.55 37.28 22.97
C LEU A 181 32.97 37.42 24.44
N GLN A 182 33.75 36.49 24.99
CA GLN A 182 34.24 36.56 26.36
C GLN A 182 35.57 37.33 26.43
N ASP A 183 35.51 38.56 26.97
CA ASP A 183 36.71 39.31 27.32
C ASP A 183 37.28 38.83 28.66
N THR A 184 38.47 38.21 28.63
CA THR A 184 39.15 37.72 29.83
C THR A 184 40.02 38.82 30.45
N VAL A 185 39.47 39.53 31.44
CA VAL A 185 40.19 40.59 32.17
C VAL A 185 41.02 39.99 33.32
N LYS A 186 42.25 40.48 33.53
CA LYS A 186 43.11 40.02 34.64
C LYS A 186 42.82 40.79 35.92
N PHE A 187 43.00 40.13 37.06
CA PHE A 187 42.76 40.75 38.37
C PHE A 187 43.75 41.91 38.61
N GLY A 188 43.23 43.13 38.83
CA GLY A 188 44.02 44.35 38.99
C GLY A 188 43.80 45.39 37.87
N GLU A 189 43.22 45.01 36.73
CA GLU A 189 42.73 45.96 35.72
C GLU A 189 41.35 46.50 36.13
N VAL A 190 41.25 47.83 36.28
CA VAL A 190 39.97 48.50 36.56
C VAL A 190 39.27 48.79 35.25
N VAL A 191 38.19 48.04 34.98
CA VAL A 191 37.33 48.24 33.82
C VAL A 191 36.60 49.58 33.99
N LEU A 192 36.99 50.59 33.20
CA LEU A 192 36.51 51.97 33.34
C LEU A 192 35.06 52.20 32.90
N GLN A 193 34.53 51.34 32.03
CA GLN A 193 33.16 51.46 31.54
C GLN A 193 32.30 50.33 32.11
N PRO A 194 31.36 50.64 33.03
CA PRO A 194 30.41 49.63 33.48
C PRO A 194 29.59 49.12 32.27
N PRO A 195 29.27 47.82 32.22
CA PRO A 195 28.48 47.28 31.12
C PRO A 195 27.13 47.97 31.07
N GLU A 196 26.78 48.54 29.92
CA GLU A 196 25.43 49.04 29.68
C GLU A 196 24.49 47.83 29.52
N LEU A 197 23.83 47.46 30.62
CA LEU A 197 22.84 46.38 30.66
C LEU A 197 21.58 46.78 29.88
N THR A 198 21.66 46.70 28.55
CA THR A 198 20.51 46.87 27.63
C THR A 198 19.59 45.64 27.63
N ALA A 199 20.03 44.53 28.23
CA ALA A 199 19.28 43.30 28.33
C ALA A 199 18.20 43.39 29.43
N LYS A 200 16.94 43.41 29.02
CA LYS A 200 15.77 43.31 29.91
C LYS A 200 15.86 42.02 30.75
N PRO A 201 15.69 42.06 32.08
CA PRO A 201 15.69 40.85 32.89
C PRO A 201 14.62 39.87 32.39
N ARG A 202 14.90 38.56 32.44
CA ARG A 202 14.05 37.50 31.86
C ARG A 202 12.58 37.53 32.31
N ARG A 203 12.26 38.21 33.41
CA ARG A 203 10.90 38.41 33.94
C ARG A 203 10.32 39.81 33.75
N SER A 204 11.05 40.75 33.18
CA SER A 204 10.46 42.01 32.69
C SER A 204 9.95 41.78 31.28
N GLU A 205 8.89 40.98 31.15
CA GLU A 205 8.00 41.22 30.03
C GLU A 205 7.42 42.61 30.28
N THR A 206 7.99 43.65 29.65
CA THR A 206 7.24 44.88 29.37
C THR A 206 6.16 44.47 28.38
N ARG A 207 5.12 43.80 28.88
CA ARG A 207 3.84 43.85 28.20
C ARG A 207 3.47 45.31 28.28
N ASP A 208 3.49 45.98 27.13
CA ASP A 208 2.76 47.22 26.96
C ASP A 208 1.32 46.92 27.38
N GLN A 209 1.02 47.22 28.65
CA GLN A 209 -0.27 47.03 29.32
C GLN A 209 -0.88 45.61 29.19
N PRO A 210 -0.89 44.77 30.25
CA PRO A 210 -1.60 43.49 30.25
C PRO A 210 -3.14 43.59 30.18
N CYS A 211 -3.69 44.74 29.76
CA CYS A 211 -5.10 45.10 29.79
C CYS A 211 -5.73 45.42 28.42
N GLN A 212 -5.01 45.27 27.30
CA GLN A 212 -5.62 45.34 25.95
C GLN A 212 -6.21 44.01 25.47
N LYS A 213 -6.78 43.22 26.38
CA LYS A 213 -7.67 42.13 25.96
C LYS A 213 -8.97 42.80 25.52
N SER A 214 -9.36 42.66 24.26
CA SER A 214 -10.63 43.19 23.77
C SER A 214 -11.77 42.59 24.59
N LEU A 215 -12.34 43.39 25.49
CA LEU A 215 -13.48 43.00 26.32
C LEU A 215 -14.58 42.42 25.41
N MET A 216 -15.24 41.34 25.83
CA MET A 216 -16.33 40.72 25.06
C MET A 216 -17.39 41.74 24.64
N LEU A 217 -17.65 42.73 25.50
CA LEU A 217 -18.58 43.82 25.25
C LEU A 217 -18.20 44.65 24.00
N ARG A 218 -16.90 44.82 23.68
CA ARG A 218 -16.47 45.49 22.44
C ARG A 218 -16.94 44.74 21.19
N LYS A 219 -17.11 43.41 21.26
CA LYS A 219 -17.63 42.61 20.14
C LYS A 219 -19.14 42.78 19.94
N LEU A 220 -19.86 43.23 20.96
CA LEU A 220 -21.31 43.44 20.93
C LEU A 220 -21.67 44.91 20.65
N LEU A 221 -20.84 45.84 21.13
CA LEU A 221 -21.04 47.28 20.96
C LEU A 221 -20.42 47.85 19.67
N ILE A 222 -19.46 47.17 19.05
CA ILE A 222 -18.91 47.58 17.75
C ILE A 222 -19.73 46.88 16.66
N PRO A 223 -20.65 47.57 15.94
CA PRO A 223 -21.24 47.02 14.74
C PRO A 223 -20.12 46.71 13.74
N SER A 224 -20.08 45.48 13.24
CA SER A 224 -19.04 44.97 12.35
C SER A 224 -19.07 45.69 11.00
N SER A 225 -18.40 46.84 10.89
CA SER A 225 -18.11 47.50 9.62
C SER A 225 -16.68 47.21 9.19
N VAL A 226 -16.34 45.92 9.03
CA VAL A 226 -15.25 45.43 8.17
C VAL A 226 -15.40 43.92 8.05
N SER A 227 -15.43 43.45 6.81
CA SER A 227 -15.60 42.05 6.45
C SER A 227 -14.62 41.17 7.20
N GLN A 228 -15.12 40.06 7.76
CA GLN A 228 -14.26 38.94 8.09
C GLN A 228 -13.55 38.54 6.78
N PRO A 229 -12.21 38.54 6.71
CA PRO A 229 -11.55 37.97 5.55
C PRO A 229 -11.97 36.51 5.50
N LEU A 230 -12.63 36.09 4.41
CA LEU A 230 -12.90 34.68 4.17
C LEU A 230 -11.58 33.95 4.38
N THR A 231 -11.57 32.98 5.29
CA THR A 231 -10.38 32.19 5.58
C THR A 231 -10.05 31.36 4.33
N ILE A 232 -9.25 31.94 3.43
CA ILE A 232 -8.77 31.28 2.23
C ILE A 232 -8.03 30.01 2.65
N SER A 233 -8.34 28.89 1.98
CA SER A 233 -7.66 27.63 2.30
C SER A 233 -6.15 27.79 2.07
N LEU A 234 -5.31 27.09 2.84
CA LEU A 234 -3.85 27.13 2.66
C LEU A 234 -3.42 26.77 1.22
N ALA A 235 -4.21 25.97 0.50
CA ALA A 235 -3.97 25.66 -0.90
C ALA A 235 -4.21 26.88 -1.80
N GLN A 236 -5.33 27.60 -1.59
CA GLN A 236 -5.62 28.83 -2.33
C GLN A 236 -4.62 29.94 -2.02
N GLN A 237 -4.16 30.05 -0.76
CA GLN A 237 -3.13 31.01 -0.39
C GLN A 237 -1.81 30.76 -1.15
N ARG A 238 -1.42 29.48 -1.32
CA ARG A 238 -0.22 29.11 -2.10
C ARG A 238 -0.36 29.49 -3.57
N ILE A 239 -1.51 29.20 -4.18
CA ILE A 239 -1.79 29.57 -5.58
C ILE A 239 -1.69 31.08 -5.76
N MET A 240 -2.32 31.85 -4.88
CA MET A 240 -2.27 33.32 -4.93
C MET A 240 -0.86 33.89 -4.70
N GLN A 241 -0.05 33.28 -3.83
CA GLN A 241 1.33 33.69 -3.60
C GLN A 241 2.19 33.41 -4.83
N GLU A 242 2.03 32.24 -5.44
CA GLU A 242 2.75 31.89 -6.68
C GLU A 242 2.39 32.83 -7.84
N GLU A 243 1.12 33.20 -7.99
CA GLU A 243 0.71 34.19 -8.99
C GLU A 243 1.31 35.58 -8.72
N ARG A 244 1.34 36.02 -7.45
CA ARG A 244 1.98 37.28 -7.06
C ARG A 244 3.48 37.27 -7.35
N ASP A 245 4.16 36.19 -7.00
CA ASP A 245 5.59 36.04 -7.23
C ASP A 245 5.91 36.05 -8.73
N ARG A 246 5.09 35.37 -9.55
CA ARG A 246 5.22 35.39 -11.01
C ARG A 246 5.04 36.80 -11.58
N ALA A 247 4.04 37.55 -11.11
CA ALA A 247 3.81 38.94 -11.54
C ALA A 247 4.97 39.87 -11.14
N VAL A 248 5.47 39.74 -9.91
CA VAL A 248 6.61 40.53 -9.42
C VAL A 248 7.88 40.22 -10.21
N GLN A 249 8.15 38.95 -10.50
CA GLN A 249 9.30 38.54 -11.31
C GLN A 249 9.20 39.10 -12.73
N ALA A 250 8.05 38.99 -13.38
CA ALA A 250 7.82 39.56 -14.71
C ALA A 250 8.04 41.08 -14.72
N TYR A 251 7.50 41.79 -13.73
CA TYR A 251 7.70 43.23 -13.59
C TYR A 251 9.17 43.60 -13.40
N ARG A 252 9.90 42.89 -12.53
CA ARG A 252 11.35 43.10 -12.33
C ARG A 252 12.14 42.88 -13.62
N ALA A 253 11.82 41.83 -14.37
CA ALA A 253 12.47 41.55 -15.65
C ALA A 253 12.23 42.68 -16.68
N LEU A 254 10.98 43.15 -16.81
CA LEU A 254 10.65 44.30 -17.67
C LEU A 254 11.39 45.57 -17.23
N LYS A 255 11.47 45.82 -15.91
CA LYS A 255 12.18 46.99 -15.38
C LYS A 255 13.68 46.94 -15.66
N GLN A 256 14.29 45.76 -15.53
CA GLN A 256 15.70 45.56 -15.89
C GLN A 256 15.96 45.78 -17.39
N GLN A 257 15.04 45.35 -18.27
CA GLN A 257 15.14 45.62 -19.70
C GLN A 257 15.03 47.11 -20.02
N GLN A 258 14.09 47.82 -19.38
CA GLN A 258 13.96 49.28 -19.54
C GLN A 258 15.21 50.02 -19.09
N GLN A 259 15.83 49.62 -17.97
CA GLN A 259 17.09 50.19 -17.52
C GLN A 259 18.22 49.98 -18.55
N LYS A 260 18.33 48.77 -19.11
CA LYS A 260 19.31 48.47 -20.17
C LYS A 260 19.08 49.27 -21.45
N GLN A 261 17.81 49.52 -21.82
CA GLN A 261 17.47 50.36 -22.96
C GLN A 261 17.79 51.83 -22.72
N SER A 262 17.59 52.34 -21.49
CA SER A 262 17.98 53.72 -21.14
C SER A 262 19.50 53.94 -21.13
N THR A 263 20.31 52.89 -21.02
CA THR A 263 21.78 52.95 -21.06
C THR A 263 22.38 52.78 -22.47
N LEU A 264 21.58 52.64 -23.53
CA LEU A 264 22.05 52.57 -24.92
C LEU A 264 21.84 53.93 -25.63
N PRO A 265 22.82 54.44 -26.40
CA PRO A 265 22.67 55.72 -27.09
C PRO A 265 21.55 55.65 -28.16
N PRO A 266 20.83 56.76 -28.41
CA PRO A 266 19.71 56.76 -29.35
C PRO A 266 20.19 56.42 -30.77
N LYS A 267 19.67 55.33 -31.33
CA LYS A 267 19.82 55.04 -32.77
C LYS A 267 18.92 56.00 -33.54
N LEU A 268 19.55 56.90 -34.29
CA LEU A 268 18.87 57.83 -35.19
C LEU A 268 18.06 57.05 -36.25
N PRO A 269 16.81 57.44 -36.53
CA PRO A 269 16.04 56.84 -37.61
C PRO A 269 16.61 57.28 -38.97
N SER A 270 17.01 56.32 -39.80
CA SER A 270 17.33 56.55 -41.21
C SER A 270 16.05 56.93 -41.95
N HIS A 271 15.95 58.21 -42.33
CA HIS A 271 14.88 58.77 -43.12
C HIS A 271 14.90 58.17 -44.53
N THR A 272 14.04 57.19 -44.79
CA THR A 272 13.69 56.77 -46.16
C THR A 272 12.70 57.76 -46.73
N GLN A 273 13.13 58.57 -47.71
CA GLN A 273 12.23 59.38 -48.51
C GLN A 273 11.29 58.45 -49.29
N ARG A 274 9.97 58.59 -49.08
CA ARG A 274 8.95 57.88 -49.83
C ARG A 274 8.47 58.81 -50.94
N THR A 275 8.80 58.43 -52.15
CA THR A 275 8.53 59.09 -53.42
C THR A 275 7.03 59.32 -53.64
N LEU A 276 6.70 60.51 -54.14
CA LEU A 276 5.38 60.92 -54.59
C LEU A 276 4.96 60.12 -55.84
N GLY A 277 3.72 59.66 -55.85
CA GLY A 277 3.08 59.03 -57.01
C GLY A 277 1.59 59.32 -56.96
N ALA A 278 1.21 60.44 -57.57
CA ALA A 278 -0.16 60.84 -57.83
C ALA A 278 -0.82 59.91 -58.87
N GLN A 279 -2.14 59.74 -58.79
CA GLN A 279 -3.13 60.24 -59.76
C GLN A 279 -4.53 59.73 -59.37
N PRO A 280 -5.60 60.49 -59.66
CA PRO A 280 -7.00 60.18 -59.36
C PRO A 280 -7.62 59.10 -60.26
#